data_AF-A0A0K2VU00-F1
#
_entry.id   AF-A0A0K2VU00-F1
#
_cell.length_a   1.000
_cell.length_b   1.000
_cell.length_c   1.000
_cell.angle_alpha   90.00
_cell.angle_beta   90.00
_cell.angle_gamma   90.00
#
_symmetry.space_group_name_H-M   'P 1'
#
loop_
_entity.id
_entity.type
_entity.pdbx_description
1 polymer ?
#
loop_
_entity_poly.entity_id
_entity_poly.type
_entity_poly.pdbx_seq_one_letter_code
_entity_poly.pdbx_strand_id
1 'polypeptide(L)'
;MQYALVDNVRREAFPGGKGNCPSCGSGMVAKCGPRVLHHWAHFGRRNCDPWWENETQWHRDWKNLFPELSREISHVAPSGEIHRADIKTPTGIVIEVQHSALTDAERISREHFYGNLVWVVDGRAFRQNFDIYHLLPDPASDVAQDVVWSKAERHMNGANAGMFFRWSEYLAERPGATKAEVKSGRIHSIREIEDEVHRTYCGHHQFDWVRPRRTWLDAACPVYIDFGEDYLVKLETYDESGLPCVRRVAKRKFVHDVMVETSADAIARRFYPLPLSSI
;
A
#
# COMPACT_ATOMS: atom_id res chain seq x y z
N MET A 1 -13.55 16.11 7.44
CA MET A 1 -14.34 15.35 6.45
C MET A 1 -14.55 16.21 5.22
N GLN A 2 -14.45 15.62 4.04
CA GLN A 2 -14.77 16.25 2.76
C GLN A 2 -16.26 16.48 2.61
N TYR A 3 -17.10 15.54 3.05
CA TYR A 3 -18.55 15.58 2.83
C TYR A 3 -19.39 15.70 4.11
N ALA A 4 -20.54 16.33 3.96
CA ALA A 4 -21.66 16.30 4.92
C ALA A 4 -22.99 16.21 4.17
N LEU A 5 -24.07 15.92 4.90
CA LEU A 5 -25.44 15.94 4.35
C LEU A 5 -26.01 17.36 4.50
N VAL A 6 -26.31 18.01 3.38
CA VAL A 6 -27.00 19.31 3.29
C VAL A 6 -28.29 19.07 2.55
N ASP A 7 -29.43 19.29 3.20
CA ASP A 7 -30.77 18.94 2.68
C ASP A 7 -30.87 17.46 2.27
N ASN A 8 -30.29 16.56 3.09
CA ASN A 8 -30.13 15.12 2.82
C ASN A 8 -29.31 14.77 1.56
N VAL A 9 -28.67 15.74 0.92
CA VAL A 9 -27.77 15.54 -0.21
C VAL A 9 -26.33 15.64 0.26
N ARG A 10 -25.49 14.69 -0.15
CA ARG A 10 -24.07 14.70 0.18
C ARG A 10 -23.37 15.82 -0.58
N ARG A 11 -22.71 16.72 0.13
CA ARG A 11 -22.02 17.89 -0.45
C ARG A 11 -20.66 18.13 0.17
N GLU A 12 -19.72 18.59 -0.66
CA GLU A 12 -18.43 19.09 -0.20
C GLU A 12 -18.58 20.35 0.67
N ALA A 13 -17.56 20.65 1.46
CA ALA A 13 -17.55 21.85 2.29
C ALA A 13 -17.49 23.12 1.44
N PHE A 14 -18.44 24.03 1.66
CA PHE A 14 -18.51 25.34 1.02
C PHE A 14 -18.64 26.46 2.06
N PRO A 15 -18.20 27.70 1.76
CA PRO A 15 -18.25 28.81 2.71
C PRO A 15 -19.65 29.03 3.31
N GLY A 16 -19.73 29.10 4.63
CA GLY A 16 -21.00 29.28 5.36
C GLY A 16 -21.88 28.04 5.47
N GLY A 17 -21.45 26.90 4.92
CA GLY A 17 -22.20 25.66 4.93
C GLY A 17 -22.54 25.14 6.33
N LYS A 18 -23.77 24.63 6.47
CA LYS A 18 -24.26 23.88 7.62
C LYS A 18 -24.88 22.58 7.11
N GLY A 19 -24.70 21.49 7.84
CA GLY A 19 -25.23 20.19 7.46
C GLY A 19 -25.17 19.19 8.61
N ASN A 20 -25.33 17.91 8.29
CA ASN A 20 -25.31 16.81 9.23
C ASN A 20 -24.19 15.82 8.89
N CYS A 21 -23.60 15.22 9.91
CA CYS A 21 -22.59 14.19 9.78
C CYS A 21 -23.22 12.93 9.16
N PRO A 22 -22.68 12.40 8.04
CA PRO A 22 -23.21 11.18 7.42
C PRO A 22 -23.10 9.94 8.31
N SER A 23 -22.20 9.94 9.30
CA SER A 23 -21.97 8.79 10.18
C SER A 23 -22.83 8.83 11.44
N CYS A 24 -22.96 9.98 12.11
CA CYS A 24 -23.66 10.08 13.40
C CYS A 24 -24.87 11.03 13.41
N GLY A 25 -25.22 11.64 12.28
CA GLY A 25 -26.36 12.56 12.13
C GLY A 25 -26.18 13.93 12.80
N SER A 26 -25.12 14.14 13.57
CA SER A 26 -24.91 15.37 14.34
C SER A 26 -24.62 16.58 13.45
N GLY A 27 -25.00 17.77 13.90
CA GLY A 27 -24.79 19.02 13.17
C GLY A 27 -23.30 19.31 12.90
N MET A 28 -23.04 19.86 11.72
CA MET A 28 -21.72 20.17 11.20
C MET A 28 -21.67 21.59 10.62
N VAL A 29 -20.47 22.18 10.65
CA VAL A 29 -20.15 23.47 10.05
C VAL A 29 -18.99 23.33 9.08
N ALA A 30 -19.10 23.97 7.93
CA ALA A 30 -18.02 24.04 6.96
C ALA A 30 -16.93 25.00 7.46
N LYS A 31 -15.68 24.56 7.36
CA LYS A 31 -14.47 25.35 7.61
C LYS A 31 -13.81 25.59 6.26
N CYS A 32 -13.86 26.83 5.81
CA CYS A 32 -13.35 27.26 4.52
C CYS A 32 -12.45 28.48 4.69
N GLY A 33 -11.43 28.60 3.85
CA GLY A 33 -10.53 29.75 3.86
C GLY A 33 -9.17 29.45 3.21
N PRO A 34 -8.39 30.50 2.90
CA PRO A 34 -7.16 30.38 2.11
C PRO A 34 -6.01 29.65 2.83
N ARG A 35 -6.13 29.40 4.14
CA ARG A 35 -5.11 28.74 4.97
C ARG A 35 -5.50 27.33 5.41
N VAL A 36 -6.69 26.87 5.03
CA VAL A 36 -7.22 25.57 5.46
C VAL A 36 -7.83 24.84 4.27
N LEU A 37 -7.59 23.54 4.18
CA LEU A 37 -8.36 22.70 3.26
C LEU A 37 -9.84 22.78 3.65
N HIS A 38 -10.71 22.99 2.67
CA HIS A 38 -12.14 23.05 2.92
C HIS A 38 -12.63 21.70 3.47
N HIS A 39 -13.20 21.72 4.67
CA HIS A 39 -13.68 20.52 5.35
C HIS A 39 -14.89 20.81 6.24
N TRP A 40 -15.67 19.78 6.49
CA TRP A 40 -16.72 19.78 7.51
C TRP A 40 -16.14 19.36 8.86
N ALA A 41 -16.53 20.10 9.90
CA ALA A 41 -16.25 19.81 11.31
C ALA A 41 -17.55 19.75 12.12
N HIS A 42 -17.60 18.91 13.16
CA HIS A 42 -18.76 18.87 14.06
C HIS A 42 -18.99 20.22 14.75
N PHE A 43 -20.26 20.52 15.02
CA PHE A 43 -20.62 21.63 15.88
C PHE A 43 -20.25 21.28 17.34
N GLY A 44 -19.17 21.88 17.86
CA GLY A 44 -18.61 21.57 19.18
C GLY A 44 -17.50 20.52 19.14
N ARG A 45 -16.94 20.18 20.31
CA ARG A 45 -15.91 19.13 20.45
C ARG A 45 -16.58 17.76 20.47
N ARG A 46 -16.86 17.22 19.29
CA ARG A 46 -17.36 15.86 19.12
C ARG A 46 -16.42 15.08 18.22
N ASN A 47 -15.91 13.96 18.75
CA ASN A 47 -15.23 12.96 17.96
C ASN A 47 -16.18 11.75 17.80
N CYS A 48 -16.83 11.63 16.65
CA CYS A 48 -17.76 10.53 16.39
C CYS A 48 -17.08 9.30 15.75
N ASP A 49 -15.79 9.39 15.47
CA ASP A 49 -15.02 8.34 14.81
C ASP A 49 -13.57 8.39 15.32
N PRO A 50 -13.17 7.50 16.24
CA PRO A 50 -11.84 7.56 16.86
C PRO A 50 -10.70 7.37 15.85
N TRP A 51 -10.98 6.84 14.66
CA TRP A 51 -10.00 6.67 13.58
C TRP A 51 -9.79 7.91 12.73
N TRP A 52 -10.55 8.97 12.99
CA TRP A 52 -10.45 10.21 12.26
C TRP A 52 -9.10 10.90 12.47
N GLU A 53 -8.41 11.20 11.37
CA GLU A 53 -7.24 12.07 11.34
C GLU A 53 -7.48 13.38 10.58
N ASN A 54 -6.60 14.36 10.79
CA ASN A 54 -6.62 15.61 10.04
C ASN A 54 -6.21 15.34 8.59
N GLU A 55 -7.06 15.74 7.66
CA GLU A 55 -6.84 15.50 6.24
C GLU A 55 -5.83 16.48 5.66
N THR A 56 -4.76 15.94 5.05
CA THR A 56 -3.77 16.72 4.30
C THR A 56 -4.17 16.86 2.83
N GLN A 57 -3.50 17.74 2.07
CA GLN A 57 -3.74 17.85 0.63
C GLN A 57 -3.48 16.52 -0.10
N TRP A 58 -2.40 15.81 0.25
CA TRP A 58 -2.09 14.51 -0.34
C TRP A 58 -3.16 13.46 -0.08
N HIS A 59 -3.71 13.43 1.14
CA HIS A 59 -4.82 12.55 1.50
C HIS A 59 -6.06 12.86 0.66
N ARG A 60 -6.38 14.15 0.50
CA ARG A 60 -7.49 14.60 -0.34
C ARG A 60 -7.29 14.26 -1.81
N ASP A 61 -6.07 14.45 -2.33
CA ASP A 61 -5.73 14.13 -3.72
C ASP A 61 -5.94 12.64 -3.99
N TRP A 62 -5.53 11.76 -3.06
CA TRP A 62 -5.80 10.32 -3.15
C TRP A 62 -7.29 9.99 -3.21
N LYS A 63 -8.11 10.59 -2.35
CA LYS A 63 -9.57 10.40 -2.40
C LYS A 63 -10.15 10.88 -3.74
N ASN A 64 -9.64 12.00 -4.25
CA ASN A 64 -10.12 12.61 -5.48
C ASN A 64 -9.88 11.77 -6.74
N LEU A 65 -9.00 10.75 -6.69
CA LEU A 65 -8.81 9.77 -7.77
C LEU A 65 -10.00 8.82 -7.96
N PHE A 66 -10.95 8.78 -7.02
CA PHE A 66 -12.09 7.85 -7.04
C PHE A 66 -13.41 8.58 -7.25
N PRO A 67 -14.47 7.95 -7.75
CA PRO A 67 -15.79 8.58 -7.82
C PRO A 67 -16.30 9.04 -6.45
N GLU A 68 -17.10 10.12 -6.38
CA GLU A 68 -17.60 10.66 -5.11
C GLU A 68 -18.35 9.63 -4.26
N LEU A 69 -19.08 8.72 -4.91
CA LEU A 69 -19.82 7.62 -4.28
C LEU A 69 -18.92 6.59 -3.58
N SER A 70 -17.62 6.62 -3.83
CA SER A 70 -16.63 5.75 -3.19
C SER A 70 -15.86 6.44 -2.08
N ARG A 71 -15.82 7.78 -2.04
CA ARG A 71 -15.03 8.53 -1.04
C ARG A 71 -15.79 8.60 0.28
N GLU A 72 -15.12 8.52 1.43
CA GLU A 72 -15.65 8.81 2.77
C GLU A 72 -16.96 8.05 3.11
N ILE A 73 -16.97 6.73 2.89
CA ILE A 73 -18.16 5.88 3.04
C ILE A 73 -18.20 5.24 4.44
N SER A 74 -19.30 5.45 5.15
CA SER A 74 -19.57 4.79 6.43
C SER A 74 -19.72 3.27 6.24
N HIS A 75 -19.01 2.51 7.06
CA HIS A 75 -19.14 1.07 7.21
C HIS A 75 -19.69 0.80 8.60
N VAL A 76 -20.70 -0.08 8.68
CA VAL A 76 -21.35 -0.47 9.94
C VAL A 76 -21.07 -1.94 10.16
N ALA A 77 -20.36 -2.27 11.24
CA ALA A 77 -20.14 -3.65 11.63
C ALA A 77 -21.41 -4.29 12.19
N PRO A 78 -21.50 -5.64 12.24
CA PRO A 78 -22.63 -6.34 12.87
C PRO A 78 -22.87 -5.95 14.33
N SER A 79 -21.85 -5.48 15.04
CA SER A 79 -21.94 -4.96 16.42
C SER A 79 -22.67 -3.61 16.52
N GLY A 80 -22.90 -2.94 15.40
CA GLY A 80 -23.39 -1.56 15.34
C GLY A 80 -22.29 -0.50 15.41
N GLU A 81 -21.02 -0.89 15.52
CA GLU A 81 -19.87 0.01 15.41
C GLU A 81 -19.79 0.62 14.01
N ILE A 82 -19.54 1.93 13.92
CA ILE A 82 -19.54 2.69 12.67
C ILE A 82 -18.20 3.39 12.51
N HIS A 83 -17.52 3.09 11.40
CA HIS A 83 -16.31 3.82 10.98
C HIS A 83 -16.43 4.24 9.52
N ARG A 84 -15.75 5.31 9.16
CA ARG A 84 -15.78 5.84 7.80
C ARG A 84 -14.49 5.50 7.08
N ALA A 85 -14.60 4.68 6.04
CA ALA A 85 -13.49 4.40 5.16
C ALA A 85 -13.10 5.63 4.35
N ASP A 86 -11.82 5.84 4.09
CA ASP A 86 -11.38 6.91 3.18
C ASP A 86 -11.92 6.70 1.76
N ILE A 87 -11.78 5.49 1.23
CA ILE A 87 -12.38 5.04 -0.02
C ILE A 87 -12.96 3.63 0.16
N LYS A 88 -14.17 3.40 -0.36
CA LYS A 88 -14.79 2.08 -0.51
C LYS A 88 -15.27 1.91 -1.95
N THR A 89 -14.66 0.98 -2.68
CA THR A 89 -14.96 0.78 -4.10
C THR A 89 -16.24 -0.03 -4.28
N PRO A 90 -16.89 0.01 -5.48
CA PRO A 90 -18.11 -0.75 -5.74
C PRO A 90 -17.94 -2.27 -5.59
N THR A 91 -16.72 -2.77 -5.79
CA THR A 91 -16.37 -4.19 -5.63
C THR A 91 -16.13 -4.60 -4.17
N GLY A 92 -16.18 -3.64 -3.24
CA GLY A 92 -16.05 -3.88 -1.80
C GLY A 92 -14.62 -3.81 -1.27
N ILE A 93 -13.63 -3.39 -2.08
CA ILE A 93 -12.29 -3.08 -1.59
C ILE A 93 -12.34 -1.76 -0.81
N VAL A 94 -11.79 -1.77 0.40
CA VAL A 94 -11.60 -0.58 1.23
C VAL A 94 -10.16 -0.12 1.08
N ILE A 95 -9.95 1.19 0.89
CA ILE A 95 -8.63 1.81 0.85
C ILE A 95 -8.56 2.80 2.00
N GLU A 96 -7.59 2.60 2.89
CA GLU A 96 -7.25 3.55 3.94
C GLU A 96 -5.95 4.25 3.56
N VAL A 97 -6.00 5.59 3.52
CA VAL A 97 -4.88 6.42 3.10
C VAL A 97 -4.25 7.01 4.35
N GLN A 98 -3.06 6.56 4.71
CA GLN A 98 -2.44 6.85 5.99
C GLN A 98 -1.23 7.79 5.83
N HIS A 99 -1.36 9.01 6.37
CA HIS A 99 -0.26 9.97 6.43
C HIS A 99 0.49 9.93 7.77
N SER A 100 -0.26 9.89 8.87
CA SER A 100 0.29 9.96 10.23
C SER A 100 0.83 8.60 10.71
N ALA A 101 1.54 8.59 11.84
CA ALA A 101 1.87 7.34 12.52
C ALA A 101 0.59 6.62 12.96
N LEU A 102 0.55 5.30 12.77
CA LEU A 102 -0.53 4.42 13.19
C LEU A 102 0.04 3.39 14.14
N THR A 103 -0.66 3.10 15.25
CA THR A 103 -0.22 2.05 16.17
C THR A 103 -0.57 0.66 15.63
N ASP A 104 0.16 -0.37 16.08
CA ASP A 104 -0.16 -1.76 15.69
C ASP A 104 -1.57 -2.16 16.10
N ALA A 105 -2.01 -1.74 17.29
CA ALA A 105 -3.36 -2.02 17.79
C ALA A 105 -4.44 -1.39 16.90
N GLU A 106 -4.26 -0.14 16.46
CA GLU A 106 -5.20 0.53 15.55
C GLU A 106 -5.18 -0.11 14.16
N ARG A 107 -3.99 -0.44 13.62
CA ARG A 107 -3.87 -1.15 12.34
C ARG A 107 -4.63 -2.48 12.38
N ILE A 108 -4.35 -3.33 13.36
CA ILE A 108 -4.99 -4.64 13.52
C ILE A 108 -6.51 -4.49 13.66
N SER A 109 -6.96 -3.51 14.45
CA SER A 109 -8.38 -3.23 14.64
C SER A 109 -9.06 -2.84 13.32
N ARG A 110 -8.44 -1.98 12.51
CA ARG A 110 -8.96 -1.57 11.19
C ARG A 110 -8.95 -2.71 10.18
N GLU A 111 -7.87 -3.49 10.12
CA GLU A 111 -7.76 -4.66 9.24
C GLU A 111 -8.85 -5.69 9.56
N HIS A 112 -9.08 -6.00 10.83
CA HIS A 112 -10.15 -6.89 11.25
C HIS A 112 -11.55 -6.33 10.95
N PHE A 113 -11.76 -5.03 11.17
CA PHE A 113 -13.05 -4.39 10.96
C PHE A 113 -13.46 -4.36 9.48
N TYR A 114 -12.54 -4.00 8.58
CA TYR A 114 -12.86 -3.88 7.15
C TYR A 114 -12.72 -5.19 6.37
N GLY A 115 -11.77 -6.06 6.73
CA GLY A 115 -11.47 -7.32 6.07
C GLY A 115 -10.82 -7.15 4.69
N ASN A 116 -11.56 -6.62 3.70
CA ASN A 116 -11.07 -6.42 2.32
C ASN A 116 -10.34 -5.08 2.17
N LEU A 117 -9.30 -4.88 2.98
CA LEU A 117 -8.58 -3.61 3.13
C LEU A 117 -7.27 -3.60 2.34
N VAL A 118 -6.91 -2.42 1.81
CA VAL A 118 -5.57 -2.10 1.32
C VAL A 118 -5.10 -0.77 1.91
N TRP A 119 -3.84 -0.71 2.30
CA TRP A 119 -3.20 0.49 2.82
C TRP A 119 -2.46 1.26 1.73
N VAL A 120 -2.67 2.58 1.68
CA VAL A 120 -1.83 3.51 0.92
C VAL A 120 -1.14 4.46 1.90
N VAL A 121 0.18 4.31 2.05
CA VAL A 121 0.96 5.00 3.08
C VAL A 121 1.78 6.13 2.46
N ASP A 122 1.78 7.31 3.08
CA ASP A 122 2.65 8.41 2.68
C ASP A 122 4.12 8.12 3.01
N GLY A 123 4.90 7.81 1.98
CA GLY A 123 6.32 7.49 2.08
C GLY A 123 7.25 8.68 2.08
N ARG A 124 6.76 9.88 1.74
CA ARG A 124 7.63 11.04 1.44
C ARG A 124 8.51 11.43 2.62
N ALA A 125 7.99 11.32 3.84
CA ALA A 125 8.72 11.64 5.06
C ALA A 125 9.92 10.72 5.35
N PHE A 126 9.96 9.52 4.76
CA PHE A 126 11.04 8.55 4.96
C PHE A 126 11.71 8.10 3.66
N ARG A 127 11.50 8.82 2.55
CA ARG A 127 12.06 8.48 1.22
C ARG A 127 13.57 8.26 1.24
N GLN A 128 14.32 9.10 1.97
CA GLN A 128 15.78 9.02 2.09
C GLN A 128 16.27 7.80 2.89
N ASN A 129 15.36 7.14 3.63
CA ASN A 129 15.64 5.93 4.39
C ASN A 129 15.20 4.67 3.66
N PHE A 130 14.73 4.78 2.42
CA PHE A 130 14.19 3.68 1.64
C PHE A 130 14.96 3.56 0.32
N ASP A 131 15.83 2.56 0.22
CA ASP A 131 16.65 2.31 -0.95
C ASP A 131 16.08 1.13 -1.74
N ILE A 132 15.90 1.29 -3.05
CA ILE A 132 15.49 0.21 -3.95
C ILE A 132 16.71 -0.17 -4.79
N TYR A 133 17.08 -1.44 -4.76
CA TYR A 133 18.27 -1.98 -5.42
C TYR A 133 17.90 -2.72 -6.72
N HIS A 134 18.69 -3.74 -7.07
CA HIS A 134 18.59 -4.48 -8.31
C HIS A 134 17.22 -5.16 -8.50
N LEU A 135 16.95 -5.48 -9.77
CA LEU A 135 15.76 -6.20 -10.21
C LEU A 135 15.74 -7.61 -9.63
N LEU A 136 14.54 -8.11 -9.39
CA LEU A 136 14.29 -9.52 -9.14
C LEU A 136 13.43 -10.07 -10.29
N PRO A 137 13.74 -11.28 -10.82
CA PRO A 137 12.91 -11.93 -11.82
C PRO A 137 11.50 -12.23 -11.27
N ASP A 138 10.56 -12.60 -12.13
CA ASP A 138 9.28 -13.15 -11.66
C ASP A 138 9.53 -14.35 -10.73
N PRO A 139 9.02 -14.36 -9.49
CA PRO A 139 9.25 -15.46 -8.56
C PRO A 139 8.77 -16.81 -9.12
N ALA A 140 7.82 -16.83 -10.06
CA ALA A 140 7.36 -18.05 -10.73
C ALA A 140 8.26 -18.52 -11.89
N SER A 141 9.30 -17.77 -12.27
CA SER A 141 10.17 -18.12 -13.38
C SER A 141 11.27 -19.13 -13.00
N ASP A 142 11.70 -19.95 -13.97
CA ASP A 142 12.75 -20.96 -13.76
C ASP A 142 14.05 -20.37 -13.19
N VAL A 143 14.43 -19.17 -13.62
CA VAL A 143 15.62 -18.48 -13.08
C VAL A 143 15.44 -18.14 -11.59
N ALA A 144 14.26 -17.68 -11.17
CA ALA A 144 13.99 -17.37 -9.76
C ALA A 144 13.98 -18.65 -8.90
N GLN A 145 13.48 -19.75 -9.46
CA GLN A 145 13.41 -21.03 -8.75
C GLN A 145 14.80 -21.58 -8.38
N ASP A 146 15.84 -21.25 -9.14
CA ASP A 146 17.22 -21.66 -8.89
C ASP A 146 18.07 -20.62 -8.15
N VAL A 147 17.50 -19.50 -7.69
CA VAL A 147 18.25 -18.39 -7.10
C VAL A 147 17.87 -18.18 -5.63
N VAL A 148 18.87 -18.03 -4.77
CA VAL A 148 18.70 -17.51 -3.41
C VAL A 148 19.53 -16.23 -3.27
N TRP A 149 18.87 -15.08 -3.22
CA TRP A 149 19.54 -13.79 -3.20
C TRP A 149 20.23 -13.51 -1.87
N SER A 150 21.44 -12.94 -1.93
CA SER A 150 22.03 -12.28 -0.77
C SER A 150 21.25 -11.00 -0.50
N LYS A 151 20.72 -10.87 0.72
CA LYS A 151 19.88 -9.73 1.10
C LYS A 151 20.65 -8.41 0.91
N ALA A 152 20.07 -7.49 0.14
CA ALA A 152 20.58 -6.14 -0.02
C ALA A 152 20.38 -5.33 1.26
N GLU A 153 21.36 -4.50 1.60
CA GLU A 153 21.34 -3.65 2.78
C GLU A 153 22.24 -2.44 2.53
N ARG A 154 21.89 -1.28 3.09
CA ARG A 154 22.70 -0.07 2.92
C ARG A 154 24.17 -0.36 3.28
N HIS A 155 25.07 0.09 2.41
CA HIS A 155 26.53 -0.16 2.46
C HIS A 155 27.01 -1.57 2.06
N MET A 156 26.13 -2.53 1.78
CA MET A 156 26.51 -3.88 1.31
C MET A 156 26.63 -3.95 -0.22
N ASN A 157 27.64 -3.26 -0.79
CA ASN A 157 27.77 -3.06 -2.24
C ASN A 157 27.68 -4.34 -3.09
N GLY A 158 28.20 -5.46 -2.61
CA GLY A 158 28.11 -6.76 -3.31
C GLY A 158 26.67 -7.25 -3.42
N ALA A 159 25.97 -7.39 -2.30
CA ALA A 159 24.56 -7.78 -2.27
C ALA A 159 23.67 -6.78 -3.02
N ASN A 160 23.94 -5.47 -2.86
CA ASN A 160 23.22 -4.39 -3.54
C ASN A 160 23.36 -4.46 -5.06
N ALA A 161 24.45 -5.07 -5.56
CA ALA A 161 24.70 -5.32 -6.97
C ALA A 161 24.20 -6.70 -7.45
N GLY A 162 23.45 -7.45 -6.63
CA GLY A 162 22.83 -8.71 -7.01
C GLY A 162 23.73 -9.94 -6.82
N MET A 163 24.29 -10.12 -5.63
CA MET A 163 24.91 -11.40 -5.26
C MET A 163 23.84 -12.44 -4.93
N PHE A 164 24.08 -13.70 -5.33
CA PHE A 164 23.18 -14.81 -5.03
C PHE A 164 23.90 -16.15 -4.93
N PHE A 165 23.19 -17.16 -4.45
CA PHE A 165 23.58 -18.57 -4.45
C PHE A 165 22.66 -19.36 -5.37
N ARG A 166 23.21 -20.38 -6.04
CA ARG A 166 22.43 -21.32 -6.84
C ARG A 166 21.75 -22.34 -5.92
N TRP A 167 20.43 -22.45 -6.01
CA TRP A 167 19.66 -23.38 -5.21
C TRP A 167 20.01 -24.84 -5.55
N SER A 168 20.13 -25.16 -6.83
CA SER A 168 20.54 -26.48 -7.31
C SER A 168 21.91 -26.92 -6.78
N GLU A 169 22.90 -26.02 -6.77
CA GLU A 169 24.24 -26.31 -6.21
C GLU A 169 24.16 -26.60 -4.71
N TYR A 170 23.41 -25.78 -3.96
CA TYR A 170 23.23 -25.97 -2.52
C TYR A 170 22.55 -27.29 -2.18
N LEU A 171 21.50 -27.64 -2.93
CA LEU A 171 20.72 -28.86 -2.71
C LEU A 171 21.52 -30.13 -3.03
N ALA A 172 22.43 -30.08 -4.00
CA ALA A 172 23.32 -31.19 -4.33
C ALA A 172 24.24 -31.58 -3.16
N GLU A 173 24.68 -30.60 -2.38
CA GLU A 173 25.49 -30.83 -1.18
C GLU A 173 24.65 -31.16 0.07
N ARG A 174 23.42 -30.65 0.12
CA ARG A 174 22.52 -30.77 1.29
C ARG A 174 21.10 -31.19 0.86
N PRO A 175 20.90 -32.46 0.51
CA PRO A 175 19.58 -32.97 0.14
C PRO A 175 18.56 -32.76 1.28
N GLY A 176 17.39 -32.23 0.95
CA GLY A 176 16.30 -31.99 1.91
C GLY A 176 16.35 -30.64 2.63
N ALA A 177 17.34 -29.79 2.37
CA ALA A 177 17.34 -28.42 2.83
C ALA A 177 16.22 -27.59 2.16
N THR A 178 15.96 -26.41 2.72
CA THR A 178 15.07 -25.38 2.20
C THR A 178 15.85 -24.12 1.81
N LYS A 179 15.31 -23.28 0.93
CA LYS A 179 15.97 -22.01 0.54
C LYS A 179 16.23 -21.07 1.72
N ALA A 180 15.35 -21.07 2.74
CA ALA A 180 15.52 -20.26 3.94
C ALA A 180 16.76 -20.65 4.77
N GLU A 181 17.32 -21.85 4.57
CA GLU A 181 18.50 -22.33 5.28
C GLU A 181 19.82 -21.97 4.59
N VAL A 182 19.78 -21.41 3.38
CA VAL A 182 20.98 -21.07 2.61
C VAL A 182 21.71 -19.89 3.25
N LYS A 183 22.88 -20.16 3.83
CA LYS A 183 23.72 -19.15 4.51
C LYS A 183 25.15 -19.09 3.99
N SER A 184 25.55 -20.04 3.14
CA SER A 184 26.90 -20.17 2.61
C SER A 184 26.90 -20.98 1.33
N GLY A 185 27.98 -20.87 0.55
CA GLY A 185 28.13 -21.54 -0.73
C GLY A 185 28.94 -20.70 -1.70
N ARG A 186 28.99 -21.13 -2.96
CA ARG A 186 29.56 -20.33 -4.04
C ARG A 186 28.66 -19.11 -4.30
N ILE A 187 29.27 -17.93 -4.34
CA ILE A 187 28.59 -16.67 -4.63
C ILE A 187 28.66 -16.42 -6.14
N HIS A 188 27.51 -16.09 -6.73
CA HIS A 188 27.34 -15.69 -8.11
C HIS A 188 26.93 -14.23 -8.21
N SER A 189 27.18 -13.62 -9.37
CA SER A 189 26.75 -12.27 -9.69
C SER A 189 25.54 -12.28 -10.61
N ILE A 190 24.58 -11.38 -10.40
CA ILE A 190 23.41 -11.18 -11.30
C ILE A 190 23.81 -11.03 -12.77
N ARG A 191 25.04 -10.55 -13.06
CA ARG A 191 25.59 -10.47 -14.42
C ARG A 191 25.62 -11.81 -15.16
N GLU A 192 25.65 -12.93 -14.44
CA GLU A 192 25.60 -14.28 -15.01
C GLU A 192 24.20 -14.68 -15.49
N ILE A 193 23.15 -13.97 -15.06
CA ILE A 193 21.73 -14.25 -15.35
C ILE A 193 20.95 -12.99 -15.76
N GLU A 194 21.65 -11.93 -16.17
CA GLU A 194 21.06 -10.59 -16.37
C GLU A 194 19.96 -10.62 -17.43
N ASP A 195 20.20 -11.31 -18.54
CA ASP A 195 19.23 -11.43 -19.63
C ASP A 195 17.97 -12.21 -19.19
N GLU A 196 18.12 -13.30 -18.45
CA GLU A 196 17.01 -14.06 -17.86
C GLU A 196 16.18 -13.18 -16.93
N VAL A 197 16.85 -12.44 -16.04
CA VAL A 197 16.19 -11.53 -15.10
C VAL A 197 15.40 -10.46 -15.83
N HIS A 198 15.98 -9.85 -16.87
CA HIS A 198 15.29 -8.84 -17.67
C HIS A 198 14.09 -9.40 -18.43
N ARG A 199 14.20 -10.60 -19.00
CA ARG A 199 13.10 -11.25 -19.75
C ARG A 199 11.91 -11.59 -18.87
N THR A 200 12.14 -11.95 -17.61
CA THR A 200 11.09 -12.35 -16.68
C THR A 200 10.75 -11.27 -15.65
N TYR A 201 11.34 -10.07 -15.75
CA TYR A 201 11.11 -8.99 -14.79
C TYR A 201 9.64 -8.55 -14.77
N CYS A 202 9.03 -8.58 -13.59
CA CYS A 202 7.60 -8.29 -13.42
C CYS A 202 7.31 -7.23 -12.32
N GLY A 203 8.34 -6.44 -11.97
CA GLY A 203 8.25 -5.29 -11.08
C GLY A 203 8.96 -5.45 -9.73
N HIS A 204 9.48 -6.64 -9.40
CA HIS A 204 10.09 -6.93 -8.11
C HIS A 204 11.53 -6.40 -7.99
N HIS A 205 11.90 -5.94 -6.79
CA HIS A 205 13.24 -5.47 -6.47
C HIS A 205 13.62 -5.84 -5.04
N GLN A 206 14.92 -6.00 -4.80
CA GLN A 206 15.43 -5.90 -3.43
C GLN A 206 15.34 -4.44 -2.95
N PHE A 207 15.22 -4.26 -1.65
CA PHE A 207 15.20 -2.96 -1.01
C PHE A 207 15.85 -3.04 0.36
N ASP A 208 16.22 -1.87 0.89
CA ASP A 208 16.49 -1.69 2.30
C ASP A 208 15.68 -0.51 2.84
N TRP A 209 15.16 -0.66 4.05
CA TRP A 209 14.44 0.39 4.75
C TRP A 209 15.08 0.62 6.11
N VAL A 210 15.90 1.66 6.20
CA VAL A 210 16.57 2.06 7.43
C VAL A 210 15.55 2.58 8.44
N ARG A 211 15.57 1.98 9.64
CA ARG A 211 14.59 2.22 10.71
C ARG A 211 13.15 2.03 10.20
N PRO A 212 12.82 0.79 9.78
CA PRO A 212 11.54 0.54 9.15
C PRO A 212 10.41 0.74 10.15
N ARG A 213 9.28 1.26 9.66
CA ARG A 213 8.06 1.34 10.44
C ARG A 213 7.43 -0.05 10.50
N ARG A 214 7.75 -0.82 11.54
CA ARG A 214 7.35 -2.24 11.69
C ARG A 214 5.85 -2.46 11.52
N THR A 215 5.01 -1.52 11.96
CA THR A 215 3.56 -1.56 11.74
C THR A 215 3.16 -1.90 10.31
N TRP A 216 3.91 -1.42 9.31
CA TRP A 216 3.63 -1.72 7.90
C TRP A 216 4.25 -3.01 7.39
N LEU A 217 5.35 -3.47 7.98
CA LEU A 217 5.95 -4.77 7.67
C LEU A 217 5.12 -5.92 8.24
N ASP A 218 4.46 -5.69 9.37
CA ASP A 218 3.65 -6.68 10.09
C ASP A 218 2.16 -6.61 9.70
N ALA A 219 1.83 -5.87 8.64
CA ALA A 219 0.47 -5.74 8.13
C ALA A 219 -0.03 -7.05 7.53
N ALA A 220 -1.26 -7.46 7.87
CA ALA A 220 -1.88 -8.64 7.25
C ALA A 220 -2.51 -8.31 5.89
N CYS A 221 -2.84 -7.04 5.68
CA CYS A 221 -3.40 -6.53 4.43
C CYS A 221 -2.30 -5.96 3.52
N PRO A 222 -2.51 -5.92 2.18
CA PRO A 222 -1.56 -5.32 1.26
C PRO A 222 -1.21 -3.87 1.61
N VAL A 223 0.08 -3.54 1.59
CA VAL A 223 0.59 -2.18 1.86
C VAL A 223 1.30 -1.62 0.63
N TYR A 224 0.85 -0.45 0.20
CA TYR A 224 1.44 0.33 -0.88
C TYR A 224 1.99 1.65 -0.33
N ILE A 225 3.26 1.93 -0.59
CA ILE A 225 3.91 3.17 -0.18
C ILE A 225 3.95 4.13 -1.37
N ASP A 226 3.43 5.33 -1.18
CA ASP A 226 3.50 6.42 -2.15
C ASP A 226 4.64 7.37 -1.80
N PHE A 227 5.68 7.40 -2.64
CA PHE A 227 6.80 8.32 -2.51
C PHE A 227 6.62 9.64 -3.27
N GLY A 228 5.47 9.85 -3.92
CA GLY A 228 5.19 11.01 -4.76
C GLY A 228 5.49 10.82 -6.25
N GLU A 229 5.90 9.62 -6.66
CA GLU A 229 6.19 9.24 -8.06
C GLU A 229 4.92 8.82 -8.81
N ASP A 230 5.03 8.39 -10.07
CA ASP A 230 3.93 7.81 -10.86
C ASP A 230 3.63 6.34 -10.55
N TYR A 231 4.38 5.74 -9.61
CA TYR A 231 4.22 4.39 -9.11
C TYR A 231 4.13 4.34 -7.58
N LEU A 232 3.60 3.22 -7.09
CA LEU A 232 3.57 2.79 -5.70
C LEU A 232 4.58 1.67 -5.49
N VAL A 233 5.09 1.59 -4.26
CA VAL A 233 5.96 0.51 -3.81
C VAL A 233 5.15 -0.41 -2.92
N LYS A 234 4.80 -1.59 -3.43
CA LYS A 234 4.11 -2.62 -2.66
C LYS A 234 5.13 -3.42 -1.85
N LEU A 235 4.89 -3.58 -0.55
CA LEU A 235 5.71 -4.43 0.32
C LEU A 235 5.28 -5.90 0.14
N GLU A 236 6.23 -6.81 -0.13
CA GLU A 236 5.95 -8.22 -0.36
C GLU A 236 7.08 -9.12 0.19
N THR A 237 6.77 -10.41 0.36
CA THR A 237 7.78 -11.47 0.51
C THR A 237 7.98 -12.11 -0.86
N TYR A 238 9.23 -12.17 -1.33
CA TYR A 238 9.55 -12.54 -2.69
C TYR A 238 9.23 -14.00 -3.02
N ASP A 239 9.74 -14.92 -2.19
CA ASP A 239 9.66 -16.36 -2.40
C ASP A 239 9.76 -17.12 -1.05
N GLU A 240 9.88 -18.44 -1.11
CA GLU A 240 9.99 -19.34 0.04
C GLU A 240 11.27 -19.18 0.87
N SER A 241 12.26 -18.39 0.41
CA SER A 241 13.41 -18.00 1.25
C SER A 241 13.01 -17.03 2.37
N GLY A 242 11.84 -16.39 2.26
CA GLY A 242 11.39 -15.35 3.17
C GLY A 242 12.04 -13.99 2.89
N LEU A 243 12.67 -13.80 1.73
CA LEU A 243 13.31 -12.55 1.34
C LEU A 243 12.27 -11.41 1.24
N PRO A 244 12.39 -10.34 2.07
CA PRO A 244 11.56 -9.16 1.88
C PRO A 244 11.93 -8.47 0.57
N CYS A 245 10.92 -8.12 -0.21
CA CYS A 245 11.08 -7.39 -1.46
C CYS A 245 10.05 -6.28 -1.58
N VAL A 246 10.20 -5.51 -2.67
CA VAL A 246 9.15 -4.61 -3.10
C VAL A 246 8.78 -4.87 -4.53
N ARG A 247 7.53 -4.57 -4.86
CA ARG A 247 7.07 -4.51 -6.24
C ARG A 247 6.65 -3.11 -6.62
N ARG A 248 7.20 -2.60 -7.73
CA ARG A 248 6.77 -1.33 -8.30
C ARG A 248 5.47 -1.53 -9.06
N VAL A 249 4.45 -0.76 -8.70
CA VAL A 249 3.10 -0.82 -9.29
C VAL A 249 2.72 0.57 -9.78
N ALA A 250 2.47 0.74 -11.08
CA ALA A 250 2.05 2.04 -11.61
C ALA A 250 0.75 2.51 -10.91
N LYS A 251 0.66 3.79 -10.52
CA LYS A 251 -0.51 4.34 -9.83
C LYS A 251 -1.80 4.12 -10.61
N ARG A 252 -1.75 4.30 -11.94
CA ARG A 252 -2.87 3.99 -12.84
C ARG A 252 -3.36 2.54 -12.73
N LYS A 253 -2.44 1.59 -12.56
CA LYS A 253 -2.76 0.16 -12.41
C LYS A 253 -3.43 -0.07 -11.07
N PHE A 254 -2.88 0.51 -10.01
CA PHE A 254 -3.48 0.43 -8.69
C PHE A 254 -4.92 0.97 -8.68
N VAL A 255 -5.14 2.21 -9.17
CA VAL A 255 -6.45 2.86 -9.21
C VAL A 255 -7.45 2.08 -10.08
N HIS A 256 -7.02 1.55 -11.21
CA HIS A 256 -7.86 0.68 -12.03
C HIS A 256 -8.24 -0.60 -11.28
N ASP A 257 -7.24 -1.33 -10.76
CA ASP A 257 -7.43 -2.64 -10.15
C ASP A 257 -8.35 -2.58 -8.92
N VAL A 258 -8.20 -1.59 -8.04
CA VAL A 258 -9.07 -1.46 -6.86
C VAL A 258 -10.55 -1.24 -7.23
N MET A 259 -10.82 -0.74 -8.44
CA MET A 259 -12.17 -0.50 -8.95
C MET A 259 -12.80 -1.72 -9.63
N VAL A 260 -11.99 -2.71 -10.04
CA VAL A 260 -12.47 -3.87 -10.83
C VAL A 260 -12.22 -5.22 -10.17
N GLU A 261 -11.19 -5.34 -9.35
CA GLU A 261 -10.91 -6.55 -8.59
C GLU A 261 -11.83 -6.63 -7.37
N THR A 262 -12.13 -7.85 -6.93
CA THR A 262 -13.02 -8.11 -5.78
C THR A 262 -12.26 -8.30 -4.47
N SER A 263 -10.94 -8.47 -4.53
CA SER A 263 -10.07 -8.69 -3.37
C SER A 263 -8.86 -7.77 -3.43
N ALA A 264 -8.52 -7.16 -2.29
CA ALA A 264 -7.32 -6.33 -2.13
C ALA A 264 -6.03 -7.09 -2.52
N ASP A 265 -5.98 -8.40 -2.28
CA ASP A 265 -4.82 -9.23 -2.64
C ASP A 265 -4.61 -9.36 -4.14
N ALA A 266 -5.67 -9.23 -4.95
CA ALA A 266 -5.62 -9.38 -6.40
C ALA A 266 -5.04 -8.13 -7.12
N ILE A 267 -4.93 -7.00 -6.42
CA ILE A 267 -4.37 -5.76 -6.96
C ILE A 267 -2.94 -6.02 -7.46
N ALA A 268 -2.67 -5.57 -8.69
CA ALA A 268 -1.41 -5.68 -9.41
C ALA A 268 -0.93 -7.12 -9.72
N ARG A 269 -1.78 -8.15 -9.56
CA ARG A 269 -1.39 -9.54 -9.91
C ARG A 269 -1.48 -9.84 -11.40
N ARG A 270 -2.45 -9.28 -12.11
CA ARG A 270 -2.72 -9.55 -13.53
C ARG A 270 -2.09 -8.49 -14.43
N PHE A 271 -1.47 -8.96 -15.52
CA PHE A 271 -0.92 -8.09 -16.57
C PHE A 271 -1.91 -7.96 -17.72
N TYR A 272 -2.32 -6.74 -18.01
CA TYR A 272 -3.15 -6.40 -19.15
C TYR A 272 -2.92 -4.95 -19.56
N PRO A 273 -3.10 -4.61 -20.85
CA PRO A 273 -3.01 -3.22 -21.29
C PRO A 273 -4.13 -2.40 -20.64
N LEU A 274 -3.77 -1.27 -20.04
CA LEU A 274 -4.75 -0.29 -19.55
C LEU A 274 -5.01 0.73 -20.67
N PRO A 275 -6.29 1.08 -20.95
CA PRO A 275 -6.60 2.18 -21.85
C PRO A 275 -5.98 3.48 -21.33
N LEU A 276 -5.50 4.34 -22.22
CA LEU A 276 -4.88 5.63 -21.87
C LEU A 276 -5.86 6.65 -21.25
N SER A 277 -7.16 6.34 -21.19
CA SER A 277 -8.24 7.31 -21.03
C SER A 277 -9.08 7.17 -19.76
N SER A 278 -8.57 6.54 -18.69
CA SER A 278 -9.35 6.38 -17.44
C SER A 278 -8.49 6.73 -16.23
N ILE A 279 -8.45 8.02 -15.90
CA ILE A 279 -8.12 8.54 -14.57
C ILE A 279 -9.41 9.15 -14.03
#